data_AF-A0A0A7EP05-F1
#
_entry.id   AF-A0A0A7EP05-F1
#
_cell.length_a   1.000
_cell.length_b   1.000
_cell.length_c   1.000
_cell.angle_alpha   90.00
_cell.angle_beta   90.00
_cell.angle_gamma   90.00
#
_symmetry.space_group_name_H-M   'P 1'
#
loop_
_entity.id
_entity.type
_entity.pdbx_description
1 polymer ?
#
loop_
_entity_poly.entity_id
_entity_poly.type
_entity_poly.pdbx_seq_one_letter_code
_entity_poly.pdbx_strand_id
1 'polypeptide(L)'
;DDQFVRGITETVRLASNFTTVYFYRFSYAGDLGLYPSQKRVHEGVGHTEELNYMWNRETNIKNPSQDDLTTRRRLVKLWTNFMKMSDPTPESDELLQDVQWIPSSPHNSTYLDIGKKLIIGNDLEKYSISWWKKLYKKYAIPPLDTY
;
A
#
# COMPACT_ATOMS: atom_id res chain seq x y z
N ASP A 1 -13.59 1.31 -3.50
CA ASP A 1 -13.04 2.34 -2.58
C ASP A 1 -13.70 2.27 -1.19
N ASP A 2 -15.01 2.01 -1.10
CA ASP A 2 -15.74 1.94 0.19
C ASP A 2 -15.22 0.88 1.18
N GLN A 3 -14.96 -0.35 0.71
CA GLN A 3 -14.62 -1.48 1.60
C GLN A 3 -13.24 -1.37 2.27
N PHE A 4 -12.30 -0.65 1.66
CA PHE A 4 -10.89 -0.62 2.12
C PHE A 4 -10.32 0.79 2.12
N VAL A 5 -10.23 1.41 0.93
CA VAL A 5 -9.48 2.66 0.75
C VAL A 5 -9.98 3.76 1.70
N ARG A 6 -11.30 3.94 1.80
CA ARG A 6 -11.90 4.97 2.67
C ARG A 6 -11.45 4.80 4.13
N GLY A 7 -11.73 3.64 4.73
CA GLY A 7 -11.41 3.38 6.14
C GLY A 7 -9.91 3.37 6.42
N ILE A 8 -9.09 2.88 5.48
CA ILE A 8 -7.63 2.91 5.58
C ILE A 8 -7.12 4.36 5.60
N THR A 9 -7.57 5.22 4.68
CA THR A 9 -7.09 6.60 4.61
C THR A 9 -7.53 7.41 5.84
N GLU A 10 -8.72 7.17 6.37
CA GLU A 10 -9.13 7.80 7.62
C GLU A 10 -8.32 7.29 8.82
N THR A 11 -8.05 5.99 8.89
CA THR A 11 -7.18 5.40 9.93
C THR A 11 -5.80 6.06 9.91
N VAL A 12 -5.21 6.23 8.71
CA VAL A 12 -3.94 6.96 8.55
C VAL A 12 -4.05 8.39 9.08
N ARG A 13 -5.08 9.13 8.67
CA ARG A 13 -5.29 10.53 9.11
C ARG A 13 -5.42 10.66 10.62
N LEU A 14 -6.21 9.77 11.26
CA LEU A 14 -6.46 9.80 12.69
C LEU A 14 -5.23 9.36 13.48
N ALA A 15 -4.64 8.22 13.13
CA ALA A 15 -3.47 7.66 13.83
C ALA A 15 -2.24 8.57 13.71
N SER A 16 -2.06 9.28 12.59
CA SER A 16 -0.98 10.26 12.40
C SER A 16 -1.00 11.42 13.41
N ASN A 17 -2.06 11.62 14.19
CA ASN A 17 -2.06 12.61 15.30
C ASN A 17 -1.31 12.10 16.53
N PHE A 18 -1.11 10.79 16.64
CA PHE A 18 -0.66 10.14 17.87
C PHE A 18 0.61 9.31 17.66
N THR A 19 0.91 8.90 16.43
CA THR A 19 2.08 8.08 16.12
C THR A 19 2.55 8.28 14.67
N THR A 20 3.77 7.83 14.39
CA THR A 20 4.32 7.80 13.03
C THR A 20 3.61 6.74 12.21
N VAL A 21 3.02 7.13 11.08
CA VAL A 21 2.30 6.22 10.18
C VAL A 21 2.97 6.20 8.82
N TYR A 22 3.47 5.04 8.41
CA TYR A 22 3.91 4.78 7.05
C TYR A 22 2.78 4.13 6.26
N PHE A 23 2.37 4.79 5.17
CA PHE A 23 1.25 4.34 4.34
C PHE A 23 1.75 3.91 2.97
N TYR A 24 1.26 2.79 2.42
CA TYR A 24 1.60 2.34 1.07
C TYR A 24 0.39 1.91 0.26
N ARG A 25 0.56 1.94 -1.07
CA ARG A 25 -0.26 1.25 -2.05
C ARG A 25 0.60 0.19 -2.72
N PHE A 26 0.14 -1.05 -2.76
CA PHE A 26 0.77 -2.07 -3.60
C PHE A 26 0.10 -2.07 -4.98
N SER A 27 0.85 -1.75 -6.03
CA SER A 27 0.34 -1.57 -7.40
C SER A 27 1.08 -2.41 -8.44
N TYR A 28 2.06 -3.21 -8.01
CA TYR A 28 2.79 -4.11 -8.89
C TYR A 28 1.95 -5.33 -9.28
N ALA A 29 1.46 -5.35 -10.52
CA ALA A 29 0.68 -6.44 -11.09
C ALA A 29 1.57 -7.49 -11.80
N GLY A 30 2.33 -8.25 -11.03
CA GLY A 30 3.13 -9.37 -11.56
C GLY A 30 2.41 -10.71 -11.46
N ASP A 31 2.97 -11.74 -12.08
CA ASP A 31 2.38 -13.08 -12.12
C ASP A 31 2.55 -13.83 -10.79
N LEU A 32 3.58 -13.48 -10.00
CA LEU A 32 3.80 -14.06 -8.67
C LEU A 32 2.64 -13.75 -7.71
N GLY A 33 1.93 -12.63 -7.91
CA GLY A 33 0.74 -12.29 -7.13
C GLY A 33 -0.45 -13.23 -7.35
N LEU A 34 -0.47 -13.97 -8.47
CA LEU A 34 -1.62 -14.80 -8.85
C LEU A 34 -1.60 -16.17 -8.16
N TYR A 35 -2.80 -16.69 -7.88
CA TYR A 35 -2.97 -18.06 -7.36
C TYR A 35 -2.74 -19.12 -8.45
N PRO A 36 -2.46 -20.37 -8.05
CA PRO A 36 -2.52 -21.53 -8.94
C PRO A 36 -3.71 -21.49 -9.91
N SER A 37 -3.43 -21.56 -11.21
CA SER A 37 -4.44 -21.61 -12.29
C SER A 37 -5.20 -20.31 -12.56
N GLN A 38 -4.90 -19.24 -11.82
CA GLN A 38 -5.44 -17.91 -12.09
C GLN A 38 -4.71 -17.28 -13.28
N LYS A 39 -5.47 -16.63 -14.16
CA LYS A 39 -4.94 -15.73 -15.19
C LYS A 39 -5.44 -14.33 -14.88
N ARG A 40 -4.59 -13.32 -15.08
CA ARG A 40 -5.02 -11.92 -14.98
C ARG A 40 -5.92 -11.61 -16.17
N VAL A 41 -7.22 -11.42 -15.90
CA VAL A 41 -8.24 -11.07 -16.90
C VAL A 41 -8.66 -9.60 -16.82
N HIS A 42 -8.35 -8.93 -15.72
CA HIS A 42 -8.61 -7.51 -15.50
C HIS A 42 -7.31 -6.80 -15.11
N GLU A 43 -7.18 -5.54 -15.53
CA GLU A 43 -6.07 -4.69 -15.12
C GLU A 43 -6.14 -4.37 -13.62
N GLY A 44 -4.97 -4.10 -13.04
CA GLY A 44 -4.81 -3.79 -11.62
C GLY A 44 -4.39 -4.99 -10.79
N VAL A 45 -4.34 -4.77 -9.47
CA VAL A 45 -3.91 -5.76 -8.48
C VAL A 45 -5.11 -6.15 -7.62
N GLY A 46 -5.42 -7.44 -7.61
CA GLY A 46 -6.47 -7.99 -6.77
C GLY A 46 -6.09 -8.01 -5.29
N HIS A 47 -7.11 -8.13 -4.44
CA HIS A 47 -6.88 -8.34 -3.02
C HIS A 47 -6.07 -9.62 -2.78
N THR A 48 -5.14 -9.58 -1.82
CA THR A 48 -4.25 -10.68 -1.39
C THR A 48 -3.07 -11.02 -2.31
N GLU A 49 -2.94 -10.36 -3.47
CA GLU A 49 -1.83 -10.64 -4.38
C GLU A 49 -0.46 -10.27 -3.78
N GLU A 50 -0.40 -9.22 -2.96
CA GLU A 50 0.82 -8.77 -2.28
C GLU A 50 1.37 -9.83 -1.30
N LEU A 51 0.50 -10.71 -0.77
CA LEU A 51 0.91 -11.74 0.18
C LEU A 51 1.90 -12.73 -0.44
N ASN A 52 1.79 -13.02 -1.74
CA ASN A 52 2.73 -13.93 -2.42
C ASN A 52 4.12 -13.30 -2.64
N TYR A 53 4.22 -11.97 -2.55
CA TYR A 53 5.51 -11.27 -2.54
C TYR A 53 6.13 -11.25 -1.14
N MET A 54 5.33 -11.30 -0.08
CA MET A 54 5.81 -11.30 1.31
C MET A 54 6.19 -12.70 1.80
N TRP A 55 5.36 -13.71 1.52
CA TRP A 55 5.52 -15.07 2.01
C TRP A 55 5.74 -16.06 0.86
N ASN A 56 6.47 -17.14 1.16
CA ASN A 56 6.56 -18.28 0.26
C ASN A 56 5.29 -19.14 0.37
N ARG A 57 4.23 -18.72 -0.31
CA ARG A 57 2.94 -19.43 -0.39
C ARG A 57 2.95 -20.40 -1.56
N GLU A 58 2.08 -21.40 -1.51
CA GLU A 58 1.86 -22.28 -2.66
C GLU A 58 1.35 -21.47 -3.85
N THR A 59 2.22 -21.24 -4.83
CA THR A 59 1.89 -20.64 -6.13
C THR A 59 2.32 -21.61 -7.22
N ASN A 60 1.62 -21.61 -8.36
CA ASN A 60 2.04 -22.39 -9.53
C ASN A 60 3.21 -21.74 -10.29
N ILE A 61 3.72 -20.60 -9.81
CA ILE A 61 4.81 -19.86 -10.45
C ILE A 61 6.14 -20.46 -10.02
N LYS A 62 6.60 -21.46 -10.78
CA LYS A 62 7.88 -22.12 -10.54
C LYS A 62 9.08 -21.21 -10.77
N ASN A 63 8.96 -20.29 -11.73
CA ASN A 63 10.01 -19.36 -12.13
C ASN A 63 9.45 -17.93 -12.19
N PRO A 64 9.42 -17.19 -11.06
CA PRO A 64 9.01 -15.79 -11.07
C PRO A 64 9.93 -14.95 -11.96
N SER A 65 9.39 -13.88 -12.55
CA SER A 65 10.21 -12.95 -13.33
C SER A 65 11.24 -12.23 -12.46
N GLN A 66 12.28 -11.65 -13.06
CA GLN A 66 13.25 -10.86 -12.31
C GLN A 66 12.61 -9.63 -11.65
N ASP A 67 11.58 -9.06 -12.28
CA ASP A 67 10.78 -7.96 -11.71
C ASP A 67 9.99 -8.46 -10.49
N ASP A 68 9.40 -9.65 -10.54
CA ASP A 68 8.71 -10.25 -9.38
C ASP A 68 9.67 -10.47 -8.21
N LEU A 69 10.86 -11.02 -8.48
CA LEU A 69 11.89 -11.25 -7.48
C LEU A 69 12.38 -9.93 -6.88
N THR A 70 12.50 -8.89 -7.70
CA THR A 70 12.89 -7.55 -7.26
C THR A 70 11.81 -6.92 -6.38
N THR A 71 10.54 -6.98 -6.77
CA THR A 71 9.42 -6.47 -5.96
C THR A 71 9.30 -7.23 -4.65
N ARG A 72 9.45 -8.56 -4.66
CA ARG A 72 9.52 -9.38 -3.43
C ARG A 72 10.63 -8.89 -2.50
N ARG A 73 11.86 -8.75 -3.02
CA ARG A 73 13.00 -8.28 -2.21
C ARG A 73 12.76 -6.89 -1.63
N ARG A 74 12.19 -5.96 -2.41
CA ARG A 74 11.80 -4.62 -1.94
C ARG A 74 10.78 -4.69 -0.81
N LEU A 75 9.68 -5.41 -1.03
CA LEU A 75 8.59 -5.50 -0.06
C LEU A 75 9.07 -6.11 1.27
N VAL A 76 9.81 -7.22 1.21
CA VAL A 76 10.41 -7.85 2.40
C VAL A 76 11.37 -6.88 3.09
N LYS A 77 12.25 -6.20 2.35
CA LYS A 77 13.22 -5.27 2.94
C LYS A 77 12.53 -4.12 3.66
N LEU A 78 11.57 -3.45 3.02
CA LEU A 78 10.78 -2.35 3.61
C LEU A 78 10.12 -2.77 4.93
N TRP A 79 9.44 -3.92 4.93
CA TRP A 79 8.80 -4.44 6.15
C TRP A 79 9.81 -4.82 7.23
N THR A 80 10.93 -5.45 6.87
CA THR A 80 11.97 -5.82 7.84
C THR A 80 12.70 -4.62 8.44
N ASN A 81 12.92 -3.57 7.65
CA ASN A 81 13.49 -2.32 8.14
C ASN A 81 12.56 -1.66 9.16
N PHE A 82 11.26 -1.56 8.83
CA PHE A 82 10.27 -1.04 9.77
C PHE A 82 10.24 -1.83 11.08
N MET A 83 10.24 -3.17 11.01
CA MET A 83 10.27 -4.02 12.21
C MET A 83 11.52 -3.83 13.07
N LYS A 84 12.69 -3.58 12.45
CA LYS A 84 13.98 -3.45 13.16
C LYS A 84 14.23 -2.04 13.68
N MET A 85 13.80 -1.03 12.94
CA MET A 85 14.28 0.35 13.08
C MET A 85 13.14 1.37 13.22
N SER A 86 11.88 0.94 13.11
CA SER A 86 10.70 1.82 13.04
C SER A 86 10.69 2.80 11.85
N ASP A 87 11.60 2.60 10.88
CA ASP A 87 11.72 3.34 9.63
C ASP A 87 11.93 2.35 8.47
N PRO A 88 11.06 2.31 7.44
CA PRO A 88 11.23 1.43 6.29
C PRO A 88 12.44 1.76 5.40
N THR A 89 12.91 3.00 5.39
CA THR A 89 14.01 3.51 4.53
C THR A 89 15.01 4.35 5.34
N PRO A 90 15.70 3.76 6.34
CA PRO A 90 16.55 4.50 7.27
C PRO A 90 17.87 4.97 6.65
N GLU A 91 18.28 4.36 5.54
CA GLU A 91 19.49 4.71 4.79
C GLU A 91 19.24 4.57 3.27
N SER A 92 20.13 5.17 2.48
CA SER A 92 20.11 5.03 1.01
C SER A 92 20.30 3.58 0.61
N ASP A 93 19.54 3.13 -0.38
CA ASP A 93 19.51 1.74 -0.80
C ASP A 93 19.10 1.63 -2.27
N GLU A 94 20.04 1.16 -3.10
CA GLU A 94 19.84 0.98 -4.53
C GLU A 94 18.66 0.03 -4.84
N LEU A 95 18.45 -1.02 -4.04
CA LEU A 95 17.31 -1.92 -4.21
C LEU A 95 15.99 -1.18 -4.02
N LEU A 96 15.97 -0.24 -3.07
CA LEU A 96 14.85 0.64 -2.78
C LEU A 96 14.88 1.93 -3.62
N GLN A 97 15.72 1.99 -4.66
CA GLN A 97 15.82 3.14 -5.57
C GLN A 97 16.14 4.46 -4.85
N ASP A 98 16.84 4.37 -3.72
CA ASP A 98 17.17 5.49 -2.85
C ASP A 98 15.94 6.31 -2.44
N VAL A 99 14.75 5.66 -2.41
CA VAL A 99 13.52 6.33 -2.01
C VAL A 99 13.56 6.61 -0.50
N GLN A 100 13.22 7.83 -0.13
CA GLN A 100 12.92 8.17 1.26
C GLN A 100 11.41 8.08 1.46
N TRP A 101 10.97 7.10 2.24
CA TRP A 101 9.57 6.94 2.58
C TRP A 101 9.20 7.97 3.66
N ILE A 102 8.50 9.03 3.25
CA ILE A 102 8.06 10.08 4.17
C ILE A 102 6.77 9.60 4.87
N PRO A 103 6.70 9.63 6.22
CA PRO A 103 5.49 9.25 6.94
C PRO A 103 4.33 10.22 6.66
N SER A 104 3.11 9.70 6.78
CA SER A 104 1.87 10.47 6.68
C SER A 104 1.67 11.39 7.89
N SER A 105 1.00 12.52 7.66
CA SER A 105 0.56 13.44 8.70
C SER A 105 -0.97 13.61 8.69
N PRO A 106 -1.57 14.19 9.75
CA PRO A 106 -3.01 14.43 9.82
C PRO A 106 -3.56 15.34 8.70
N HIS A 107 -2.67 16.12 8.07
CA HIS A 107 -3.01 17.10 7.03
C HIS A 107 -2.51 16.69 5.63
N ASN A 108 -1.58 15.74 5.56
CA ASN A 108 -1.03 15.26 4.30
C ASN A 108 -0.82 13.74 4.35
N SER A 109 -1.64 13.01 3.59
CA SER A 109 -1.56 11.55 3.50
C SER A 109 -0.55 11.14 2.42
N THR A 110 0.74 11.28 2.73
CA THR A 110 1.83 10.78 1.91
C THR A 110 1.85 9.26 1.93
N TYR A 111 2.02 8.63 0.76
CA TYR A 111 2.13 7.17 0.66
C TYR A 111 3.25 6.75 -0.28
N LEU A 112 3.77 5.54 -0.09
CA LEU A 112 4.66 4.90 -1.04
C LEU A 112 3.84 4.01 -1.98
N ASP A 113 3.93 4.26 -3.28
CA ASP A 113 3.44 3.35 -4.30
C ASP A 113 4.50 2.29 -4.62
N ILE A 114 4.19 1.04 -4.30
CA ILE A 114 5.04 -0.13 -4.53
C ILE A 114 4.59 -0.77 -5.85
N GLY A 115 5.07 -0.18 -6.95
CA GLY A 115 4.87 -0.68 -8.31
C GLY A 115 6.17 -1.25 -8.91
N LYS A 116 6.32 -1.18 -10.23
CA LYS A 116 7.61 -1.44 -10.91
C LYS A 116 8.72 -0.52 -10.39
N LYS A 117 8.33 0.70 -10.01
CA LYS A 117 9.16 1.68 -9.31
C LYS A 117 8.50 2.00 -7.97
N LEU A 118 9.31 2.47 -7.04
CA LEU A 118 8.91 3.04 -5.76
C LEU A 118 8.69 4.54 -5.97
N ILE A 119 7.47 5.00 -5.78
CA ILE A 119 7.09 6.40 -6.06
C ILE A 119 6.37 6.97 -4.84
N ILE A 120 6.79 8.14 -4.36
CA ILE A 120 6.06 8.87 -3.33
C ILE A 120 4.86 9.58 -3.96
N GLY A 121 3.68 9.29 -3.43
CA GLY A 121 2.43 9.96 -3.77
C GLY A 121 1.86 10.71 -2.58
N ASN A 122 0.88 11.58 -2.85
CA ASN A 122 0.08 12.26 -1.84
C ASN A 122 -1.40 12.11 -2.17
N ASP A 123 -2.26 12.21 -1.16
CA ASP A 123 -3.71 12.20 -1.29
C ASP A 123 -4.24 11.01 -2.13
N LEU A 124 -3.93 9.78 -1.68
CA LEU A 124 -4.41 8.58 -2.35
C LEU A 124 -5.94 8.65 -2.57
N GLU A 125 -6.39 8.44 -3.81
CA GLU A 125 -7.81 8.48 -4.20
C GLU A 125 -8.58 9.75 -3.77
N LYS A 126 -7.91 10.92 -3.80
CA LYS A 126 -8.46 12.22 -3.37
C LYS A 126 -9.89 12.50 -3.82
N TYR A 127 -10.21 12.18 -5.09
CA TYR A 127 -11.54 12.43 -5.65
C TYR A 127 -12.62 11.59 -4.95
N SER A 128 -12.39 10.27 -4.84
CA SER A 128 -13.28 9.34 -4.17
C SER A 128 -13.49 9.76 -2.71
N ILE A 129 -12.39 10.02 -1.99
CA ILE A 129 -12.45 10.45 -0.60
C ILE A 129 -13.27 11.73 -0.48
N SER A 130 -13.00 12.73 -1.31
CA SER A 130 -13.74 14.01 -1.31
C SER A 130 -15.23 13.82 -1.58
N TRP A 131 -15.60 12.86 -2.44
CA TRP A 131 -16.98 12.52 -2.71
C TRP A 131 -17.66 11.90 -1.47
N TRP A 132 -17.01 10.93 -0.83
CA TRP A 132 -17.49 10.33 0.42
C TRP A 132 -17.68 11.37 1.52
N LYS A 133 -16.71 12.28 1.71
CA LYS A 133 -16.83 13.39 2.68
C LYS A 133 -18.09 14.23 2.44
N LYS A 134 -18.39 14.53 1.17
CA LYS A 134 -19.60 15.29 0.79
C LYS A 134 -20.89 14.51 1.05
N LEU A 135 -20.91 13.22 0.70
CA LEU A 135 -22.06 12.35 0.90
C LEU A 135 -22.42 12.25 2.39
N TYR A 136 -21.44 11.93 3.23
CA TYR A 136 -21.64 11.79 4.68
C TYR A 136 -22.02 13.12 5.33
N LYS A 137 -21.36 14.23 4.96
CA LYS A 137 -21.74 15.56 5.46
C LYS A 137 -23.19 15.91 5.18
N LYS A 138 -23.75 15.42 4.07
CA LYS A 138 -25.13 15.72 3.67
C LYS A 138 -26.16 14.81 4.32
N TYR A 139 -25.85 13.52 4.52
CA TYR A 139 -26.86 12.51 4.84
C TYR A 139 -26.63 11.73 6.13
N ALA A 140 -25.44 11.79 6.73
CA ALA A 140 -25.13 10.98 7.90
C ALA A 140 -25.55 11.68 9.21
N ILE A 141 -26.00 10.89 10.19
CA ILE A 141 -26.40 11.37 11.52
C ILE A 141 -25.27 11.05 12.51
N PRO A 142 -24.63 12.06 13.14
CA PRO A 142 -23.59 11.84 14.15
C PRO A 142 -24.12 11.21 15.45
N PRO A 143 -23.26 10.56 16.25
CA PRO A 143 -21.84 10.29 15.98
C PRO A 143 -21.65 9.14 14.99
N LEU A 144 -20.60 9.25 14.15
CA LEU A 144 -20.23 8.17 13.22
C LEU A 144 -19.26 7.22 13.92
N ASP A 145 -19.53 5.93 13.87
CA ASP A 145 -18.69 4.89 14.47
C ASP A 145 -17.48 4.53 13.58
N THR A 146 -17.66 4.61 12.27
CA THR A 146 -16.60 4.38 11.26
C THR A 146 -16.67 5.48 10.21
N TYR A 147 -15.56 6.15 9.92
CA TYR A 147 -15.44 7.16 8.86
C TYR A 147 -14.48 6.71 7.76
#